data_AF-A0A151EHF8-F1
#
_entry.id   AF-A0A151EHF8-F1
#
_cell.length_a   1.000
_cell.length_b   1.000
_cell.length_c   1.000
_cell.angle_alpha   90.00
_cell.angle_beta   90.00
_cell.angle_gamma   90.00
#
_symmetry.space_group_name_H-M   'P 1'
#
loop_
_entity.id
_entity.type
_entity.pdbx_description
1 polymer ?
#
loop_
_entity_poly.entity_id
_entity_poly.type
_entity_poly.pdbx_seq_one_letter_code
_entity_poly.pdbx_strand_id
1 'polypeptide(L)'
;MSKKENLEPDLNQLFTIIDESGEEGIHLGDILKKLGKDGHDSDVVLALQDDLFELSERGYIHREIIQKRFERGVLTQIKWFAVGKGESVSNGVFIGMMPG
;
A
#
# COMPACT_ATOMS: atom_id res chain seq x y z
N MET A 1 -8.36 12.91 -19.20
CA MET A 1 -7.12 12.31 -19.76
C MET A 1 -6.59 11.34 -18.73
N SER A 2 -6.66 10.04 -19.03
CA SER A 2 -6.35 8.98 -18.08
C SER A 2 -4.84 8.83 -17.96
N LYS A 3 -4.26 9.07 -16.77
CA LYS A 3 -2.81 8.98 -16.49
C LYS A 3 -2.16 7.62 -16.81
N LYS A 4 -2.89 6.61 -17.27
CA LYS A 4 -2.42 5.23 -17.49
C LYS A 4 -1.41 5.07 -18.64
N GLU A 5 -1.21 6.07 -19.49
CA GLU A 5 -0.52 5.89 -20.79
C GLU A 5 1.03 5.93 -20.76
N ASN A 6 1.71 5.93 -19.59
CA ASN A 6 3.18 6.11 -19.53
C ASN A 6 3.92 5.24 -18.48
N LEU A 7 3.37 4.09 -18.11
CA LEU A 7 4.04 3.16 -17.18
C LEU A 7 4.65 1.99 -17.94
N GLU A 8 5.86 1.59 -17.52
CA GLU A 8 6.45 0.32 -17.93
C GLU A 8 5.55 -0.84 -17.48
N PRO A 9 5.60 -2.00 -18.17
CA PRO A 9 4.72 -3.14 -17.87
C PRO A 9 4.73 -3.54 -16.40
N ASP A 10 5.90 -3.56 -15.79
CA ASP A 10 6.11 -3.96 -14.39
C ASP A 10 5.49 -2.94 -13.42
N LEU A 11 5.72 -1.64 -13.66
CA LEU A 11 5.11 -0.56 -12.89
C LEU A 11 3.58 -0.53 -13.04
N ASN A 12 3.07 -0.87 -14.22
CA ASN A 12 1.63 -0.94 -14.46
C ASN A 12 0.99 -2.14 -13.74
N GLN A 13 1.67 -3.29 -13.69
CA GLN A 13 1.24 -4.44 -12.89
C GLN A 13 1.21 -4.10 -11.40
N LEU A 14 2.27 -3.47 -10.89
CA LEU A 14 2.35 -3.02 -9.51
C LEU A 14 1.25 -2.02 -9.16
N PHE A 15 1.03 -1.02 -10.01
CA PHE A 15 -0.06 -0.06 -9.85
C PHE A 15 -1.42 -0.76 -9.82
N THR A 16 -1.66 -1.72 -10.72
CA THR A 16 -2.93 -2.47 -10.76
C THR A 16 -3.18 -3.23 -9.46
N ILE A 17 -2.16 -3.91 -8.92
CA ILE A 17 -2.26 -4.62 -7.64
C ILE A 17 -2.66 -3.69 -6.49
N ILE A 18 -2.12 -2.47 -6.47
CA ILE A 18 -2.43 -1.46 -5.46
C ILE A 18 -3.82 -0.87 -5.69
N ASP A 19 -4.19 -0.58 -6.94
CA ASP A 19 -5.50 -0.04 -7.29
C ASP A 19 -6.62 -1.01 -6.90
N GLU A 20 -6.44 -2.31 -7.13
CA GLU A 20 -7.38 -3.36 -6.71
C GLU A 20 -7.59 -3.46 -5.20
N SER A 21 -6.65 -2.98 -4.38
CA SER A 21 -6.80 -2.98 -2.91
C SER A 21 -7.82 -1.96 -2.40
N GLY A 22 -8.28 -1.05 -3.26
CA GLY A 22 -9.36 -0.13 -2.94
C GLY A 22 -9.02 0.81 -1.76
N GLU A 23 -10.03 1.12 -0.97
CA GLU A 23 -9.92 2.04 0.18
C GLU A 23 -9.07 1.47 1.33
N GLU A 24 -8.90 0.16 1.43
CA GLU A 24 -8.18 -0.44 2.55
C GLU A 24 -6.66 -0.32 2.41
N GLY A 25 -6.17 -0.11 1.20
CA GLY A 25 -4.76 -0.11 0.84
C GLY A 25 -4.11 -1.48 1.03
N ILE A 26 -2.86 -1.60 0.56
CA ILE A 26 -2.11 -2.85 0.60
C ILE A 26 -0.74 -2.67 1.26
N HIS A 27 -0.31 -3.66 2.05
CA HIS A 27 1.02 -3.65 2.66
C HIS A 27 2.06 -4.36 1.78
N LEU A 28 3.34 -4.02 1.95
CA LEU A 28 4.44 -4.52 1.13
C LEU A 28 4.45 -6.06 1.00
N GLY A 29 4.24 -6.78 2.11
CA GLY A 29 4.20 -8.25 2.10
C GLY A 29 3.10 -8.85 1.22
N ASP A 30 1.93 -8.20 1.12
CA ASP A 30 0.83 -8.67 0.27
C ASP A 30 1.11 -8.37 -1.20
N ILE A 31 1.78 -7.25 -1.47
CA ILE A 31 2.25 -6.92 -2.82
C ILE A 31 3.24 -8.00 -3.29
N LEU A 32 4.24 -8.34 -2.48
CA LEU A 32 5.21 -9.40 -2.78
C LEU A 32 4.53 -10.74 -3.03
N LYS A 33 3.58 -11.11 -2.16
CA LYS A 33 2.79 -12.33 -2.32
C LYS A 33 1.97 -12.35 -3.61
N LYS A 34 1.32 -11.26 -3.97
CA LYS A 34 0.55 -11.12 -5.22
C LYS A 34 1.45 -11.15 -6.46
N LEU A 35 2.67 -10.64 -6.36
CA LEU A 35 3.69 -10.72 -7.41
C LEU A 35 4.39 -12.09 -7.48
N GLY A 36 4.12 -13.00 -6.54
CA GLY A 36 4.81 -14.30 -6.45
C GLY A 36 6.31 -14.17 -6.14
N LYS A 37 6.72 -13.06 -5.51
CA LYS A 37 8.10 -12.72 -5.20
C LYS A 37 8.46 -13.17 -3.78
N ASP A 38 9.71 -13.59 -3.58
CA ASP A 38 10.21 -13.95 -2.24
C ASP A 38 10.47 -12.68 -1.42
N GLY A 39 9.77 -12.53 -0.30
CA GLY A 39 9.92 -11.40 0.62
C GLY A 39 11.09 -11.54 1.59
N HIS A 40 11.81 -12.67 1.58
CA HIS A 40 13.05 -12.86 2.34
C HIS A 40 14.30 -12.47 1.54
N ASP A 41 14.18 -12.31 0.22
CA ASP A 41 15.24 -11.81 -0.63
C ASP A 41 15.28 -10.27 -0.55
N SER A 42 16.38 -9.75 0.00
CA SER A 42 16.57 -8.31 0.18
C SER A 42 16.60 -7.54 -1.14
N ASP A 43 17.16 -8.14 -2.19
CA ASP A 43 17.30 -7.46 -3.48
C ASP A 43 15.94 -7.29 -4.15
N VAL A 44 15.09 -8.30 -4.01
CA VAL A 44 13.69 -8.28 -4.47
C VAL A 44 12.88 -7.23 -3.71
N VAL A 45 13.05 -7.16 -2.40
CA VAL A 45 12.35 -6.17 -1.55
C VAL A 45 12.79 -4.76 -1.89
N LEU A 46 14.09 -4.52 -2.09
CA LEU A 46 14.63 -3.21 -2.46
C LEU A 46 14.14 -2.77 -3.83
N ALA A 47 14.21 -3.64 -4.84
CA ALA A 47 13.71 -3.34 -6.18
C ALA A 47 12.21 -2.97 -6.16
N LEU A 48 11.40 -3.70 -5.38
CA LEU A 48 9.99 -3.37 -5.22
C LEU A 48 9.79 -2.01 -4.53
N GLN A 49 10.63 -1.66 -3.55
CA GLN A 49 10.55 -0.35 -2.89
C GLN A 49 10.91 0.79 -3.84
N ASP A 50 11.89 0.60 -4.72
CA ASP A 50 12.25 1.56 -5.75
C ASP A 50 11.09 1.77 -6.75
N ASP A 51 10.46 0.68 -7.20
CA ASP A 51 9.28 0.74 -8.09
C ASP A 51 8.11 1.49 -7.42
N LEU A 52 7.85 1.22 -6.13
CA LEU A 52 6.81 1.90 -5.35
C LEU A 52 7.12 3.39 -5.17
N PHE A 53 8.39 3.72 -4.90
CA PHE A 53 8.84 5.09 -4.78
C PHE A 53 8.64 5.84 -6.10
N GLU A 54 9.02 5.24 -7.22
CA GLU A 54 8.84 5.81 -8.55
C GLU A 54 7.36 6.05 -8.89
N LEU A 55 6.48 5.09 -8.64
CA LEU A 55 5.04 5.28 -8.81
C LEU A 55 4.49 6.42 -7.95
N SER A 56 5.05 6.61 -6.75
CA SER A 56 4.65 7.68 -5.84
C SER A 56 5.12 9.06 -6.33
N GLU A 57 6.39 9.18 -6.74
CA GLU A 57 6.95 10.41 -7.33
C GLU A 57 6.19 10.83 -8.60
N ARG A 58 5.76 9.86 -9.40
CA ARG A 58 4.92 10.09 -10.58
C ARG A 58 3.45 10.41 -10.24
N GLY A 59 3.07 10.33 -8.96
CA GLY A 59 1.73 10.69 -8.46
C GLY A 59 0.63 9.71 -8.84
N TYR A 60 0.96 8.40 -8.92
CA TYR A 60 -0.01 7.31 -9.10
C TYR A 60 -0.45 6.71 -7.78
N ILE A 61 0.45 6.64 -6.80
CA ILE A 61 0.19 6.08 -5.48
C ILE A 61 0.72 7.00 -4.38
N HIS A 62 0.27 6.76 -3.16
CA HIS A 62 0.83 7.34 -1.94
C HIS A 62 0.91 6.27 -0.85
N ARG A 63 1.63 6.58 0.22
CA ARG A 63 1.73 5.71 1.40
C ARG A 63 1.19 6.42 2.62
N GLU A 64 0.56 5.67 3.50
CA GLU A 64 0.10 6.15 4.80
C GLU A 64 0.59 5.23 5.92
N ILE A 65 0.87 5.84 7.07
CA ILE A 65 1.19 5.13 8.31
C ILE A 65 -0.11 4.98 9.10
N ILE A 66 -0.65 3.78 9.12
CA ILE A 66 -1.88 3.47 9.84
C ILE A 66 -1.52 3.00 11.25
N GLN A 67 -2.08 3.67 12.24
CA GLN A 67 -1.95 3.27 13.64
C GLN A 67 -3.31 2.80 14.17
N LYS A 68 -3.40 1.53 14.56
CA LYS A 68 -4.56 0.99 15.28
C LYS A 68 -4.19 0.79 16.74
N ARG A 69 -4.94 1.44 17.64
CA ARG A 69 -4.80 1.25 19.09
C ARG A 69 -5.75 0.14 19.55
N PHE A 70 -5.23 -0.77 20.35
CA PHE A 70 -5.98 -1.82 21.02
C PHE A 70 -5.68 -1.74 22.53
N GLU A 71 -6.48 -2.41 23.35
CA GLU A 71 -6.32 -2.38 24.82
C GLU A 71 -4.91 -2.73 25.31
N ARG A 72 -4.15 -3.53 24.55
CA ARG A 72 -2.81 -4.02 24.92
C ARG A 72 -1.66 -3.45 24.09
N GLY A 73 -1.89 -2.47 23.23
CA GLY A 73 -0.81 -1.87 22.43
C GLY A 73 -1.23 -1.09 21.19
N VAL A 74 -0.23 -0.66 20.43
CA VAL A 74 -0.40 0.07 19.16
C VAL A 74 0.19 -0.78 18.04
N LEU A 75 -0.63 -1.13 17.04
CA LEU A 75 -0.14 -1.67 15.78
C LEU A 75 0.08 -0.53 14.81
N THR A 76 1.31 -0.42 14.31
CA THR A 76 1.66 0.53 13.24
C THR A 76 1.91 -0.25 11.96
N GLN A 77 1.26 0.11 10.87
CA GLN A 77 1.42 -0.51 9.56
C GLN A 77 1.60 0.56 8.49
N ILE A 78 2.49 0.31 7.54
CA ILE A 78 2.61 1.12 6.32
C ILE A 78 1.76 0.46 5.25
N LYS A 79 0.85 1.23 4.65
CA LYS A 79 0.07 0.78 3.50
C LYS A 79 0.24 1.73 2.32
N TRP A 80 0.13 1.17 1.13
CA TRP A 80 0.16 1.87 -0.15
C TRP A 80 -1.24 1.94 -0.73
N PHE A 81 -1.55 3.07 -1.35
CA PHE A 81 -2.86 3.41 -1.88
C PHE A 81 -2.71 4.04 -3.26
N ALA A 82 -3.61 3.72 -4.18
CA ALA A 82 -3.72 4.51 -5.39
C ALA A 82 -4.19 5.93 -5.04
N VAL A 83 -3.74 6.93 -5.80
CA VAL A 83 -4.17 8.33 -5.60
C VAL A 83 -5.70 8.42 -5.70
N GLY A 84 -6.31 9.09 -4.72
CA GLY A 84 -7.76 9.21 -4.58
C GLY A 84 -8.43 8.10 -3.76
N LYS A 85 -7.65 7.19 -3.13
CA LYS A 85 -8.12 6.16 -2.21
C LYS A 85 -7.48 6.34 -0.83
N GLY A 86 -8.06 5.74 0.22
CA GLY A 86 -7.45 5.72 1.56
C GLY A 86 -7.83 6.91 2.44
N GLU A 87 -8.62 7.86 1.93
CA GLU A 87 -9.14 9.01 2.69
C GLU A 87 -9.95 8.57 3.93
N SER A 88 -10.58 7.40 3.85
CA SER A 88 -11.35 6.78 4.93
C SER A 88 -10.50 6.16 6.05
N VAL A 89 -9.21 5.91 5.79
CA VAL A 89 -8.31 5.19 6.69
C VAL A 89 -7.41 6.15 7.46
N SER A 90 -6.98 7.26 6.84
CA SER A 90 -6.12 8.27 7.48
C SER A 90 -6.81 9.02 8.64
N ASN A 91 -8.15 9.06 8.67
CA ASN A 91 -8.94 9.70 9.73
C ASN A 91 -9.48 8.73 10.80
N GLY A 92 -9.21 7.43 10.67
CA GLY A 92 -9.79 6.41 11.52
C GLY A 92 -8.94 6.08 12.76
N VAL A 93 -8.98 6.93 13.80
CA VAL A 93 -8.71 6.44 15.16
C VAL A 93 -9.90 5.56 15.57
N PHE A 94 -9.93 4.33 15.07
CA PHE A 94 -10.90 3.33 15.49
C PHE A 94 -10.52 2.87 16.90
N ILE A 95 -11.16 3.46 17.90
CA ILE A 95 -11.25 2.87 19.22
C ILE A 95 -12.23 1.71 19.07
N GLY A 96 -11.71 0.51 18.79
CA GLY A 96 -12.52 -0.69 18.82
C GLY A 96 -13.01 -0.93 20.25
N MET A 97 -14.22 -0.47 20.56
CA MET A 97 -14.95 -0.95 21.73
C MET A 97 -15.36 -2.38 21.42
N MET A 98 -14.75 -3.36 22.10
CA MET A 98 -15.34 -4.70 22.13
C MET A 98 -16.62 -4.63 22.97
N PRO A 99 -17.74 -5.24 22.52
CA PRO A 99 -18.86 -5.48 23.41
C PRO A 99 -18.41 -6.47 24.50
N GLY A 100 -18.64 -6.09 25.76
CA GLY A 100 -18.38 -6.92 26.93
C GLY A 100 -19.32 -8.09 27.09
#